data_AF-A0A2V9L7I8-F1
#
_entry.id   AF-A0A2V9L7I8-F1
#
_cell.length_a   1.000
_cell.length_b   1.000
_cell.length_c   1.000
_cell.angle_alpha   90.00
_cell.angle_beta   90.00
_cell.angle_gamma   90.00
#
_symmetry.space_group_name_H-M   'P 1'
#
loop_
_entity.id
_entity.type
_entity.pdbx_description
1 polymer ?
#
loop_
_entity_poly.entity_id
_entity_poly.type
_entity_poly.pdbx_seq_one_letter_code
_entity_poly.pdbx_strand_id
1 'polypeptide(L)'
;MVATGSSGGGLRDFGVFYDEPVYTVYVDMSQPGDPAPSWTLEYAVLRKPPAPVIDPSQPISVKMTPQTQNRLVAPFAAAKEAPQLPADAIAKYEGQMIVVFALISTEGKLEKMHVMQSPNVELSRLVLDALAKWVFQPALLNGQPAAVKVLLGIPLAPPQ
;
A
#
# COMPACT_ATOMS: atom_id res chain seq x y z
N MET A 1 12.40 4.11 1.98
CA MET A 1 13.51 3.19 1.61
C MET A 1 13.08 2.38 0.39
N VAL A 2 14.02 1.94 -0.46
CA VAL A 2 13.72 1.11 -1.64
C VAL A 2 14.44 -0.22 -1.47
N ALA A 3 13.71 -1.32 -1.51
CA ALA A 3 14.27 -2.66 -1.50
C ALA A 3 13.86 -3.38 -2.80
N THR A 4 14.80 -4.15 -3.35
CA THR A 4 14.54 -5.12 -4.41
C THR A 4 14.44 -6.49 -3.75
N GLY A 5 13.24 -7.05 -3.66
CA GLY A 5 12.93 -8.32 -3.00
C GLY A 5 11.42 -8.52 -2.81
N SER A 6 11.03 -9.59 -2.11
CA SER A 6 9.61 -9.93 -1.88
C SER A 6 8.88 -8.99 -0.89
N SER A 7 9.61 -8.14 -0.15
CA SER A 7 9.06 -7.06 0.68
C SER A 7 9.94 -5.81 0.68
N GLY A 8 9.38 -4.68 1.11
CA GLY A 8 10.06 -3.40 1.23
C GLY A 8 10.89 -3.26 2.52
N GLY A 9 10.91 -4.30 3.36
CA GLY A 9 11.61 -4.35 4.65
C GLY A 9 10.82 -3.78 5.84
N GLY A 10 9.62 -3.23 5.61
CA GLY A 10 8.76 -2.68 6.66
C GLY A 10 7.72 -3.68 7.19
N LEU A 11 7.31 -4.65 6.37
CA LEU A 11 6.40 -5.72 6.75
C LEU A 11 6.99 -7.09 6.41
N ARG A 12 6.38 -8.12 7.00
CA ARG A 12 6.65 -9.52 6.63
C ARG A 12 6.32 -9.74 5.16
N ASP A 13 6.99 -10.70 4.53
CA ASP A 13 6.62 -11.11 3.17
C ASP A 13 5.25 -11.82 3.18
N PHE A 14 4.34 -11.31 2.36
CA PHE A 14 2.99 -11.87 2.15
C PHE A 14 2.81 -12.40 0.72
N GLY A 15 3.88 -12.50 -0.07
CA GLY A 15 3.79 -12.93 -1.47
C GLY A 15 3.03 -11.94 -2.35
N VAL A 16 3.01 -10.66 -1.97
CA VAL A 16 2.40 -9.58 -2.76
C VAL A 16 3.39 -9.05 -3.79
N PHE A 17 4.67 -8.98 -3.47
CA PHE A 17 5.73 -8.44 -4.32
C PHE A 17 6.73 -9.55 -4.71
N TYR A 18 7.30 -9.47 -5.92
CA TYR A 18 8.22 -10.50 -6.43
C TYR A 18 9.45 -9.90 -7.14
N ASP A 19 9.28 -9.45 -8.39
CA ASP A 19 10.37 -9.00 -9.28
C ASP A 19 10.25 -7.50 -9.60
N GLU A 20 9.90 -6.73 -8.58
CA GLU A 20 9.67 -5.30 -8.70
C GLU A 20 10.31 -4.54 -7.55
N PRO A 21 10.73 -3.28 -7.78
CA PRO A 21 11.17 -2.44 -6.69
C PRO A 21 10.00 -2.19 -5.75
N VAL A 22 10.18 -2.55 -4.47
CA VAL A 22 9.22 -2.30 -3.40
C VAL A 22 9.69 -1.10 -2.61
N TYR A 23 8.76 -0.19 -2.41
CA TYR A 23 8.99 1.08 -1.74
C TYR A 23 8.24 1.08 -0.42
N THR A 24 8.90 1.53 0.64
CA THR A 24 8.28 1.67 1.97
C THR A 24 8.26 3.12 2.37
N VAL A 25 7.07 3.59 2.74
CA VAL A 25 6.80 4.90 3.35
C VAL A 25 6.03 4.72 4.65
N TYR A 26 6.15 5.70 5.54
CA TYR A 26 5.43 5.74 6.79
C TYR A 26 4.35 6.81 6.72
N VAL A 27 3.12 6.41 7.01
CA VAL A 27 1.98 7.33 7.07
C VAL A 27 1.87 7.80 8.51
N ASP A 28 2.18 9.06 8.75
CA ASP A 28 1.91 9.70 10.03
C ASP A 28 0.39 9.66 10.29
N MET A 29 -0.02 9.19 11.46
CA MET A 29 -1.44 9.11 11.85
C MET A 29 -1.78 10.05 13.01
N SER A 30 -0.82 10.85 13.45
CA SER A 30 -1.02 11.76 14.58
C SER A 30 -2.08 12.82 14.28
N GLN A 31 -2.86 13.16 15.31
CA GLN A 31 -3.73 14.33 15.31
C GLN A 31 -3.21 15.34 16.34
N PRO A 32 -3.55 16.64 16.19
CA PRO A 32 -3.19 17.64 17.20
C PRO A 32 -3.73 17.25 18.58
N GLY A 33 -2.83 16.90 19.50
CA GLY A 33 -3.19 16.46 20.86
C GLY A 33 -3.43 14.95 21.04
N ASP A 34 -3.30 14.15 19.97
CA ASP A 34 -3.44 12.69 20.01
C ASP A 34 -2.35 12.07 19.10
N PRO A 35 -1.16 11.80 19.64
CA PRO A 35 -0.08 11.21 18.84
C PRO A 35 -0.40 9.74 18.60
N ALA A 36 -0.32 9.31 17.34
CA ALA A 36 -0.60 7.93 16.95
C ALA A 36 0.63 7.29 16.29
N PRO A 37 0.83 5.97 16.43
CA PRO A 37 1.90 5.28 15.74
C PRO A 37 1.75 5.43 14.22
N SER A 38 2.87 5.67 13.53
CA SER A 38 2.86 5.71 12.07
C SER A 38 2.50 4.34 11.49
N TRP A 39 1.69 4.36 10.44
CA TRP A 39 1.38 3.15 9.69
C TRP A 39 2.48 2.88 8.66
N THR A 40 2.73 1.61 8.38
CA THR A 40 3.67 1.22 7.33
C THR A 40 2.91 1.04 6.03
N LEU A 41 3.38 1.65 4.94
CA LEU A 41 2.84 1.45 3.60
C LEU A 41 3.97 0.95 2.69
N GLU A 42 3.89 -0.31 2.30
CA GLU A 42 4.73 -0.89 1.26
C GLU A 42 3.98 -0.89 -0.06
N TYR A 43 4.63 -0.49 -1.14
CA TYR A 43 3.97 -0.42 -2.45
C TYR A 43 4.92 -0.72 -3.60
N ALA A 44 4.32 -1.17 -4.70
CA ALA A 44 4.98 -1.33 -5.99
C ALA A 44 4.03 -0.99 -7.13
N VAL A 45 4.59 -0.53 -8.26
CA VAL A 45 3.81 -0.24 -9.47
C VAL A 45 3.09 -1.49 -9.92
N LEU A 46 1.76 -1.40 -10.07
CA LEU A 46 0.96 -2.48 -10.62
C LEU A 46 1.28 -2.59 -12.12
N ARG A 47 2.21 -3.50 -12.46
CA ARG A 47 2.49 -3.84 -13.86
C ARG A 47 1.24 -4.49 -14.45
N LYS A 48 0.49 -3.76 -15.28
CA LYS A 48 -0.41 -4.42 -16.24
C LYS A 48 0.48 -5.22 -17.20
N PRO A 49 0.16 -6.49 -17.50
CA PRO A 49 0.77 -7.14 -18.65
C PRO A 49 0.60 -6.21 -19.85
N PRO A 50 1.64 -5.99 -20.69
CA PRO A 50 1.44 -5.26 -21.93
C PRO A 50 0.29 -5.96 -22.65
N ALA A 51 -0.77 -5.20 -22.97
CA ALA A 51 -1.80 -5.74 -23.85
C ALA A 51 -1.08 -6.26 -25.10
N PRO A 52 -1.36 -7.48 -25.58
CA PRO A 52 -0.79 -7.94 -26.83
C PRO A 52 -1.20 -6.93 -27.89
N VAL A 53 -0.26 -6.10 -28.33
CA VAL A 53 -0.43 -5.23 -29.48
C VAL A 53 -0.39 -6.18 -30.67
N ILE A 54 -1.56 -6.67 -31.09
CA ILE A 54 -1.67 -7.51 -32.28
C ILE A 54 -1.62 -6.56 -33.48
N ASP A 55 -0.42 -6.05 -33.77
CA ASP A 55 -0.10 -5.37 -35.02
C ASP A 55 0.48 -6.43 -35.98
N PRO A 56 -0.24 -6.85 -37.03
CA PRO A 56 0.21 -7.91 -37.95
C PRO A 56 1.45 -7.54 -38.79
N SER A 57 1.98 -6.33 -38.63
CA SER A 57 3.10 -5.79 -39.42
C SER A 57 4.37 -5.53 -38.61
N GLN A 58 4.38 -5.78 -37.29
CA GLN A 58 5.58 -5.57 -36.46
C GLN A 58 6.14 -6.91 -35.97
N PRO A 59 7.44 -7.23 -36.21
CA PRO A 59 8.07 -8.35 -35.55
C PRO A 59 8.05 -8.12 -34.04
N ILE A 60 7.66 -9.15 -33.27
CA ILE A 60 7.57 -9.14 -31.81
C ILE A 60 8.95 -8.82 -31.21
N SER A 61 9.28 -7.54 -31.11
CA SER A 61 10.48 -7.08 -30.43
C SER A 61 10.07 -6.80 -28.99
N VAL A 62 10.15 -7.82 -28.14
CA VAL A 62 10.16 -7.63 -26.69
C VAL A 62 11.49 -6.95 -26.34
N LYS A 63 11.62 -5.66 -26.66
CA LYS A 63 12.72 -4.84 -26.17
C LYS A 63 12.43 -4.62 -24.69
N MET A 64 12.99 -5.50 -23.87
CA MET A 64 13.22 -5.24 -22.46
C MET A 64 14.21 -4.08 -22.38
N THR A 65 13.72 -2.85 -22.54
CA THR A 65 14.55 -1.67 -22.32
C THR A 65 14.93 -1.67 -20.83
N PRO A 66 16.23 -1.59 -20.49
CA PRO A 66 16.62 -1.37 -19.11
C PRO A 66 15.97 -0.05 -18.69
N GLN A 67 15.05 -0.09 -17.73
CA GLN A 67 14.34 1.09 -17.22
C GLN A 67 15.32 1.93 -16.39
N THR A 68 16.22 2.62 -17.09
CA THR A 68 17.11 3.64 -16.54
C THR A 68 16.25 4.75 -15.96
N GLN A 69 16.17 4.78 -14.63
CA GLN A 69 15.59 5.85 -13.80
C GLN A 69 14.10 6.12 -14.06
N ASN A 70 13.24 5.13 -13.80
CA ASN A 70 11.82 5.41 -13.61
C ASN A 70 11.64 6.28 -12.37
N ARG A 71 11.34 7.57 -12.57
CA ARG A 71 11.11 8.53 -11.49
C ARG A 71 9.73 8.28 -10.91
N LEU A 72 9.65 7.32 -9.98
CA LEU A 72 8.44 7.00 -9.25
C LEU A 72 8.26 7.99 -8.09
N VAL A 73 7.13 8.67 -8.07
CA VAL A 73 6.68 9.48 -6.93
C VAL A 73 5.74 8.63 -6.10
N ALA A 74 5.96 8.61 -4.78
CA ALA A 74 5.15 7.85 -3.85
C ALA A 74 3.68 8.34 -3.84
N PRO A 75 2.70 7.43 -3.68
CA PRO A 75 1.36 7.85 -3.35
C PRO A 75 1.35 8.51 -1.96
N PHE A 76 0.52 9.53 -1.79
CA PHE A 76 0.40 10.26 -0.53
C PHE A 76 -1.05 10.23 -0.04
N ALA A 77 -1.28 9.87 1.22
CA ALA A 77 -2.63 9.87 1.79
C ALA A 77 -3.12 11.32 1.98
N ALA A 78 -3.95 11.79 1.04
CA ALA A 78 -4.47 13.16 1.03
C ALA A 78 -5.63 13.34 2.00
N ALA A 79 -6.50 12.33 2.11
CA ALA A 79 -7.54 12.24 3.13
C ALA A 79 -7.42 10.88 3.82
N LYS A 80 -7.30 10.91 5.15
CA LYS A 80 -7.15 9.72 6.00
C LYS A 80 -8.05 9.84 7.22
N GLU A 81 -8.66 8.73 7.60
CA GLU A 81 -9.50 8.58 8.78
C GLU A 81 -8.95 7.42 9.63
N ALA A 82 -8.70 7.66 10.92
CA ALA A 82 -8.30 6.60 11.82
C ALA A 82 -9.50 5.67 12.10
N PRO A 83 -9.32 4.33 12.09
CA PRO A 83 -10.38 3.41 12.46
C PRO A 83 -10.75 3.57 13.93
N GLN A 84 -12.04 3.50 14.22
CA GLN A 84 -12.56 3.55 15.59
C GLN A 84 -12.35 2.20 16.28
N LEU A 85 -11.14 1.97 16.77
CA LEU A 85 -10.78 0.73 17.46
C LEU A 85 -11.08 0.86 18.97
N PRO A 86 -11.84 -0.08 19.58
CA PRO A 86 -12.12 -0.03 21.02
C PRO A 86 -10.84 -0.12 21.85
N ALA A 87 -10.72 0.71 22.90
CA ALA A 87 -9.55 0.75 23.77
C ALA A 87 -9.23 -0.61 24.41
N ASP A 88 -10.25 -1.35 24.88
CA ASP A 88 -10.09 -2.71 25.42
C ASP A 88 -9.50 -3.68 24.38
N ALA A 89 -9.86 -3.52 23.10
CA ALA A 89 -9.33 -4.36 22.04
C ALA A 89 -7.88 -4.00 21.68
N ILE A 90 -7.54 -2.70 21.70
CA ILE A 90 -6.15 -2.25 21.56
C ILE A 90 -5.28 -2.80 22.69
N ALA A 91 -5.72 -2.66 23.95
CA ALA A 91 -4.99 -3.18 25.10
C ALA A 91 -4.83 -4.72 25.05
N LYS A 92 -5.85 -5.43 24.58
CA LYS A 92 -5.82 -6.90 24.44
C LYS A 92 -4.84 -7.39 23.37
N TYR A 93 -4.70 -6.64 22.28
CA TYR A 93 -3.88 -7.02 21.12
C TYR A 93 -2.69 -6.08 20.93
N GLU A 94 -2.24 -5.46 22.01
CA GLU A 94 -1.15 -4.49 22.00
C GLU A 94 0.14 -5.11 21.42
N GLY A 95 0.82 -4.36 20.56
CA GLY A 95 2.04 -4.81 19.88
C GLY A 95 1.80 -5.77 18.72
N GLN A 96 0.54 -6.13 18.44
CA GLN A 96 0.18 -6.84 17.21
C GLN A 96 -0.11 -5.87 16.07
N MET A 97 -0.28 -6.43 14.87
CA MET A 97 -0.47 -5.66 13.65
C MET A 97 -1.56 -6.27 12.78
N ILE A 98 -2.37 -5.40 12.18
CA ILE A 98 -3.27 -5.76 11.09
C ILE A 98 -2.57 -5.40 9.78
N VAL A 99 -2.53 -6.33 8.84
CA VAL A 99 -1.95 -6.10 7.50
C VAL A 99 -3.04 -6.22 6.45
N VAL A 100 -3.20 -5.18 5.64
CA VAL A 100 -4.20 -5.10 4.57
C VAL A 100 -3.50 -4.94 3.22
N PHE A 101 -3.80 -5.84 2.30
CA PHE A 101 -3.52 -5.66 0.89
C PHE A 101 -4.57 -4.77 0.24
N ALA A 102 -4.16 -3.90 -0.67
CA ALA A 102 -5.07 -3.14 -1.51
C ALA A 102 -4.39 -2.72 -2.83
N LEU A 103 -5.18 -2.17 -3.76
CA LEU A 103 -4.70 -1.44 -4.92
C LEU A 103 -5.02 0.04 -4.74
N ILE A 104 -4.07 0.93 -5.01
CA ILE A 104 -4.36 2.36 -5.21
C ILE A 104 -4.51 2.57 -6.71
N SER A 105 -5.69 3.03 -7.15
CA SER A 105 -5.96 3.29 -8.55
C SER A 105 -5.24 4.55 -9.05
N THR A 106 -5.27 4.80 -10.37
CA THR A 106 -4.76 6.04 -10.96
C THR A 106 -5.54 7.28 -10.54
N GLU A 107 -6.73 7.09 -9.95
CA GLU A 107 -7.54 8.15 -9.34
C GLU A 107 -7.24 8.33 -7.85
N GLY A 108 -6.37 7.48 -7.27
CA GLY A 108 -5.99 7.55 -5.87
C GLY A 108 -6.97 6.89 -4.90
N LYS A 109 -7.91 6.08 -5.40
CA LYS A 109 -8.84 5.32 -4.54
C LYS A 109 -8.25 3.97 -4.16
N LEU A 110 -8.53 3.52 -2.94
CA LEU A 110 -8.25 2.15 -2.52
C LEU A 110 -9.30 1.19 -3.08
N GLU A 111 -8.83 0.12 -3.70
CA GLU A 111 -9.64 -0.91 -4.34
C GLU A 111 -9.13 -2.31 -3.97
N LYS A 112 -9.98 -3.33 -4.15
CA LYS A 112 -9.62 -4.74 -3.94
C LYS A 112 -8.94 -5.02 -2.59
N MET A 113 -9.46 -4.40 -1.54
CA MET A 113 -8.90 -4.53 -0.19
C MET A 113 -9.10 -5.95 0.33
N HIS A 114 -8.04 -6.55 0.89
CA HIS A 114 -8.06 -7.87 1.50
C HIS A 114 -7.15 -7.93 2.72
N VAL A 115 -7.61 -8.56 3.81
CA VAL A 115 -6.84 -8.66 5.06
C VAL A 115 -5.88 -9.83 4.95
N MET A 116 -4.58 -9.55 5.07
CA MET A 116 -3.50 -10.54 5.02
C MET A 116 -3.19 -11.12 6.40
N GLN A 117 -3.29 -10.27 7.43
CA GLN A 117 -3.02 -10.64 8.81
C GLN A 117 -3.93 -9.85 9.73
N SER A 118 -4.51 -10.51 10.72
CA SER A 118 -5.22 -9.83 11.80
C SER A 118 -5.37 -10.73 13.02
N PRO A 119 -5.30 -10.19 14.25
CA PRO A 119 -5.61 -10.94 15.45
C PRO A 119 -7.12 -11.07 15.72
N ASN A 120 -7.97 -10.26 15.06
CA ASN A 120 -9.41 -10.25 15.29
C ASN A 120 -10.20 -9.74 14.07
N VAL A 121 -11.24 -10.47 13.66
CA VAL A 121 -12.06 -10.14 12.48
C VAL A 121 -12.84 -8.83 12.62
N GLU A 122 -13.31 -8.49 13.81
CA GLU A 122 -14.07 -7.25 14.05
C GLU A 122 -13.15 -6.02 13.91
N LEU A 123 -11.91 -6.11 14.40
CA LEU A 123 -10.92 -5.07 14.21
C LEU A 123 -10.57 -4.90 12.73
N SER A 124 -10.42 -6.01 12.00
CA SER A 124 -10.20 -5.96 10.55
C SER A 124 -11.32 -5.21 9.83
N ARG A 125 -12.57 -5.45 10.23
CA ARG A 125 -13.73 -4.78 9.63
C ARG A 125 -13.68 -3.28 9.84
N LEU A 126 -13.42 -2.83 11.08
CA LEU A 126 -13.28 -1.41 11.41
C LEU A 126 -12.14 -0.74 10.63
N VAL A 127 -11.02 -1.46 10.45
CA VAL A 127 -9.90 -0.98 9.62
C VAL A 127 -10.31 -0.86 8.15
N LEU A 128 -11.00 -1.85 7.58
CA LEU A 128 -11.48 -1.81 6.19
C LEU A 128 -12.49 -0.69 5.97
N ASP A 129 -13.43 -0.50 6.90
CA ASP A 129 -14.43 0.57 6.85
C ASP A 129 -13.77 1.97 6.88
N ALA A 130 -12.71 2.14 7.67
CA ALA A 130 -11.93 3.38 7.67
C ALA A 130 -11.15 3.57 6.36
N LEU A 131 -10.43 2.53 5.91
CA LEU A 131 -9.65 2.56 4.67
C LEU A 131 -10.51 2.85 3.44
N ALA A 132 -11.78 2.40 3.42
CA ALA A 132 -12.71 2.70 2.33
C ALA A 132 -12.98 4.21 2.14
N LYS A 133 -12.75 5.02 3.17
CA LYS A 133 -12.93 6.47 3.13
C LYS A 133 -11.64 7.22 2.79
N TRP A 134 -10.50 6.53 2.73
CA TRP A 134 -9.23 7.17 2.42
C TRP A 134 -9.13 7.54 0.94
N VAL A 135 -8.47 8.66 0.69
CA VAL A 135 -8.14 9.12 -0.66
C VAL A 135 -6.66 9.43 -0.71
N PHE A 136 -5.98 8.86 -1.70
CA PHE A 136 -4.58 9.09 -1.98
C PHE A 136 -4.43 10.05 -3.15
N GLN A 137 -3.34 10.82 -3.16
CA GLN A 137 -2.74 11.23 -4.42
C GLN A 137 -2.09 9.99 -5.04
N PRO A 138 -2.42 9.64 -6.31
CA PRO A 138 -1.89 8.44 -6.95
C PRO A 138 -0.38 8.52 -7.09
N ALA A 139 0.26 7.36 -7.14
CA ALA A 139 1.68 7.31 -7.49
C ALA A 139 1.87 7.85 -8.90
N LEU A 140 2.97 8.57 -9.14
CA LEU A 140 3.31 9.05 -10.48
C LEU A 140 4.50 8.27 -11.01
N LEU A 141 4.33 7.56 -12.12
CA LEU A 141 5.41 6.94 -12.85
C LEU A 141 5.76 7.82 -14.05
N ASN A 142 6.95 8.41 -14.05
CA ASN A 142 7.40 9.30 -15.12
C ASN A 142 6.41 10.46 -15.37
N GLY A 143 5.82 10.98 -14.29
CA GLY A 143 4.84 12.08 -14.33
C GLY A 143 3.40 11.69 -14.66
N GLN A 144 3.14 10.41 -14.95
CA GLN A 144 1.79 9.90 -15.24
C GLN A 144 1.23 9.13 -14.03
N PRO A 145 -0.06 9.29 -13.67
CA PRO A 145 -0.70 8.48 -12.65
C PRO A 145 -0.55 6.98 -12.94
N ALA A 146 -0.07 6.24 -11.96
CA ALA A 146 0.16 4.81 -12.04
C ALA A 146 -0.57 4.12 -10.88
N ALA A 147 -1.31 3.06 -11.23
CA ALA A 147 -1.87 2.18 -10.21
C ALA A 147 -0.74 1.44 -9.50
N VAL A 148 -0.87 1.27 -8.19
CA VAL A 148 0.08 0.53 -7.36
C VAL A 148 -0.65 -0.52 -6.55
N LYS A 149 0.01 -1.63 -6.28
CA LYS A 149 -0.41 -2.57 -5.25
C LYS A 149 0.29 -2.24 -3.95
N VAL A 150 -0.42 -2.36 -2.83
CA VAL A 150 0.07 -1.91 -1.53
C VAL A 150 -0.21 -2.92 -0.44
N LEU A 151 0.66 -2.91 0.58
CA LEU A 151 0.44 -3.49 1.89
C LEU A 151 0.45 -2.37 2.93
N LEU A 152 -0.62 -2.27 3.70
CA LEU A 152 -0.77 -1.38 4.83
C LEU A 152 -0.58 -2.18 6.11
N GLY A 153 0.39 -1.79 6.93
CA GLY A 153 0.60 -2.31 8.28
C GLY A 153 0.08 -1.32 9.31
N ILE A 154 -0.95 -1.74 10.03
CA ILE A 154 -1.66 -0.96 11.05
C ILE A 154 -1.26 -1.53 12.42
N PRO A 155 -0.36 -0.86 13.16
CA PRO A 155 -0.01 -1.28 14.52
C PRO A 155 -1.21 -1.11 15.45
N LEU A 156 -1.48 -2.13 16.27
CA LEU A 156 -2.43 -2.07 17.36
C LEU A 156 -1.67 -1.60 18.60
N ALA A 157 -1.64 -0.29 18.79
CA ALA A 157 -1.04 0.35 19.94
C ALA A 157 -1.90 1.55 20.37
N PRO A 158 -1.92 1.88 21.66
CA PRO A 158 -2.56 3.10 22.12
C PRO A 158 -1.87 4.34 21.53
N PRO A 159 -2.58 5.48 21.43
CA PRO A 159 -1.93 6.75 21.18
C PRO A 159 -0.86 7.03 22.25
N GLN A 160 0.25 7.65 21.85
CA GLN A 160 1.50 7.82 22.62
C GLN A 160 1.49 9.00 23.60
#